data_AF-A0A920L7F1-F1
#
_entry.id   AF-A0A920L7F1-F1
#
_cell.length_a   1.000
_cell.length_b   1.000
_cell.length_c   1.000
_cell.angle_alpha   90.00
_cell.angle_beta   90.00
_cell.angle_gamma   90.00
#
_symmetry.space_group_name_H-M   'P 1'
#
loop_
_entity.id
_entity.type
_entity.pdbx_description
1 polymer ?
#
loop_
_entity_poly.entity_id
_entity_poly.type
_entity_poly.pdbx_seq_one_letter_code
_entity_poly.pdbx_strand_id
1 'polypeptide(L)'
;MIKNCAKCLLIIIFSINLISCSSFEKVEDWMRKNTKEYQEEQKDDIKVGKTQLKEFMSKSYCKNGSSAKILKKEKNGDLIYSVNCVRNSQKLIVTCNENGCLKN
;
A
#
# COMPACT_ATOMS: atom_id res chain seq x y z
N MET A 1 56.76 17.45 -33.75
CA MET A 1 55.96 18.16 -32.72
C MET A 1 54.61 18.44 -33.36
N ILE A 2 53.54 17.70 -33.06
CA ILE A 2 52.68 17.87 -31.88
C ILE A 2 52.10 16.49 -31.54
N LYS A 3 52.58 15.90 -30.44
CA LYS A 3 51.91 14.81 -29.72
C LYS A 3 51.20 15.46 -28.54
N ASN A 4 50.04 14.93 -28.17
CA ASN A 4 49.23 15.28 -27.00
C ASN A 4 48.31 16.50 -27.18
N CYS A 5 47.03 16.24 -27.45
CA CYS A 5 45.91 17.04 -26.92
C CYS A 5 44.51 16.46 -27.23
N ALA A 6 44.39 15.21 -27.70
CA ALA A 6 43.09 14.64 -28.09
C ALA A 6 42.58 13.48 -27.21
N LYS A 7 43.31 13.09 -26.15
CA LYS A 7 42.92 11.93 -25.31
C LYS A 7 42.40 12.28 -23.91
N CYS A 8 42.51 13.53 -23.47
CA CYS A 8 42.01 13.95 -22.14
C CYS A 8 40.56 14.47 -22.15
N LEU A 9 39.97 14.71 -23.33
CA LEU A 9 38.65 15.35 -23.44
C LEU A 9 37.46 14.37 -23.51
N LEU A 10 37.70 13.06 -23.61
CA LEU A 10 36.63 12.06 -23.70
C LEU A 10 36.19 11.46 -22.35
N ILE A 11 36.85 11.81 -21.24
CA ILE A 11 36.54 11.24 -19.92
C ILE A 11 35.55 12.10 -19.11
N ILE A 12 35.23 13.33 -19.56
CA ILE A 12 34.40 14.29 -18.80
C ILE A 12 32.96 14.38 -19.31
N ILE A 13 32.43 13.34 -19.98
CA ILE A 13 31.00 13.28 -20.36
C ILE A 13 30.26 12.16 -19.62
N PHE A 14 30.94 11.41 -18.73
CA PHE A 14 30.29 10.37 -17.91
C PHE A 14 29.83 10.85 -16.51
N SER A 15 30.02 12.13 -16.18
CA SER A 15 29.84 12.66 -14.82
C SER A 15 28.51 13.38 -14.56
N ILE A 16 27.54 13.35 -15.48
CA ILE A 16 26.22 13.98 -15.30
C ILE A 16 25.09 12.96 -15.42
N ASN A 17 25.14 11.89 -14.63
CA ASN A 17 24.02 10.96 -14.46
C ASN A 17 23.65 10.76 -12.98
N LEU A 18 23.55 11.85 -12.20
CA LEU A 18 23.04 11.77 -10.83
C LEU A 18 22.04 12.87 -10.48
N ILE A 19 21.38 13.48 -11.47
CA ILE A 19 20.32 14.45 -11.19
C ILE A 19 18.98 13.87 -11.64
N SER A 20 18.22 13.44 -10.63
CA SER A 20 16.79 13.11 -10.64
C SER A 20 16.38 11.69 -11.07
N CYS A 21 16.67 10.72 -10.20
CA CYS A 21 16.03 9.39 -10.26
C CYS A 21 14.74 9.35 -9.42
N SER A 22 13.79 10.25 -9.71
CA SER A 22 12.39 10.07 -9.25
C SER A 22 11.72 8.81 -9.82
N SER A 23 12.38 8.19 -10.81
CA SER A 23 12.01 6.94 -11.48
C SER A 23 12.43 5.68 -10.71
N PHE A 24 13.49 5.73 -9.91
CA PHE A 24 14.05 4.54 -9.27
C PHE A 24 13.18 4.03 -8.12
N GLU A 25 12.65 4.94 -7.28
CA GLU A 25 11.72 4.59 -6.20
C GLU A 25 10.48 3.84 -6.73
N LYS A 26 9.96 4.24 -7.89
CA LYS A 26 8.80 3.57 -8.52
C LYS A 26 9.12 2.15 -8.98
N VAL A 27 10.34 1.89 -9.41
CA VAL A 27 10.79 0.56 -9.86
C VAL A 27 11.06 -0.35 -8.66
N GLU A 28 11.69 0.16 -7.61
CA GLU A 28 11.95 -0.58 -6.38
C GLU A 28 10.65 -1.01 -5.70
N ASP A 29 9.68 -0.11 -5.56
CA ASP A 29 8.33 -0.42 -5.05
C ASP A 29 7.62 -1.47 -5.90
N TRP A 30 7.77 -1.39 -7.24
CA TRP A 30 7.17 -2.36 -8.15
C TRP A 30 7.82 -3.74 -8.03
N MET A 31 9.15 -3.81 -7.91
CA MET A 31 9.86 -5.07 -7.72
C MET A 31 9.50 -5.71 -6.37
N ARG A 32 9.45 -4.91 -5.30
CA ARG A 32 9.07 -5.37 -3.97
C ARG A 32 7.64 -5.93 -3.94
N LYS A 33 6.69 -5.31 -4.65
CA LYS A 33 5.29 -5.80 -4.74
C LYS A 33 5.15 -7.24 -5.28
N ASN A 34 6.13 -7.70 -6.05
CA ASN A 34 6.10 -9.02 -6.67
C ASN A 34 6.83 -10.10 -5.84
N THR A 35 7.43 -9.76 -4.69
CA THR A 35 8.05 -10.75 -3.81
C THR A 35 6.99 -11.53 -3.03
N LYS A 36 7.29 -12.79 -2.72
CA LYS A 36 6.40 -13.66 -1.92
C LYS A 36 6.13 -13.08 -0.54
N GLU A 37 7.18 -12.55 0.09
CA GLU A 37 7.14 -11.91 1.40
C GLU A 37 6.13 -10.74 1.42
N TYR A 38 6.21 -9.82 0.45
CA TYR A 38 5.25 -8.73 0.37
C TYR A 38 3.81 -9.21 0.15
N GLN A 39 3.62 -10.27 -0.65
CA GLN A 39 2.28 -10.85 -0.85
C GLN A 39 1.74 -11.55 0.41
N GLU A 40 2.61 -12.12 1.24
CA GLU A 40 2.25 -12.74 2.52
C GLU A 40 1.93 -11.68 3.58
N GLU A 41 2.77 -10.65 3.72
CA GLU A 41 2.49 -9.48 4.56
C GLU A 41 1.12 -8.88 4.24
N GLN A 42 0.81 -8.70 2.94
CA GLN A 42 -0.49 -8.20 2.51
C GLN A 42 -1.66 -9.12 2.90
N LYS A 43 -1.47 -10.44 2.89
CA LYS A 43 -2.52 -11.40 3.31
C LYS A 43 -2.75 -11.35 4.81
N ASP A 44 -1.68 -11.23 5.59
CA ASP A 44 -1.75 -11.16 7.05
C ASP A 44 -2.43 -9.87 7.51
N ASP A 45 -2.06 -8.73 6.92
CA ASP A 45 -2.75 -7.45 7.17
C ASP A 45 -4.26 -7.54 6.89
N ILE A 46 -4.63 -8.15 5.75
CA ILE A 46 -6.03 -8.35 5.38
C ILE A 46 -6.76 -9.26 6.38
N LYS A 47 -6.08 -10.28 6.90
CA LYS A 47 -6.64 -11.21 7.89
C LYS A 47 -6.87 -10.52 9.24
N VAL A 48 -5.91 -9.72 9.69
CA VAL A 48 -6.03 -8.90 10.91
C VAL A 48 -7.18 -7.90 10.75
N GLY A 49 -7.20 -7.12 9.67
CA GLY A 49 -8.26 -6.13 9.41
C GLY A 49 -9.66 -6.75 9.33
N LYS A 50 -9.81 -7.94 8.73
CA LYS A 50 -11.09 -8.68 8.71
C LYS A 50 -11.55 -9.11 10.10
N THR A 51 -10.62 -9.52 10.95
CA THR A 51 -10.92 -9.95 12.33
C THR A 51 -11.40 -8.76 13.15
N GLN A 52 -10.66 -7.65 13.10
CA GLN A 52 -11.03 -6.39 13.77
C GLN A 52 -12.38 -5.87 13.29
N LEU A 53 -12.62 -5.91 11.97
CA LEU A 53 -13.89 -5.49 11.39
C LEU A 53 -15.06 -6.34 11.94
N LYS A 54 -14.91 -7.67 11.95
CA LYS A 54 -15.96 -8.57 12.44
C LYS A 54 -16.31 -8.26 13.90
N GLU A 55 -15.29 -8.07 14.73
CA GLU A 55 -15.49 -7.70 16.14
C GLU A 55 -16.21 -6.36 16.29
N PHE A 56 -15.73 -5.32 15.61
CA PHE A 56 -16.35 -3.99 15.61
C PHE A 56 -17.82 -4.00 15.17
N MET A 57 -18.12 -4.70 14.07
CA MET A 57 -19.49 -4.80 13.55
C MET A 57 -20.42 -5.54 14.52
N SER A 58 -19.94 -6.60 15.17
CA SER A 58 -20.71 -7.40 16.13
C SER A 58 -21.06 -6.64 17.42
N LYS A 59 -20.19 -5.74 17.87
CA LYS A 59 -20.43 -4.95 19.09
C LYS A 59 -21.52 -3.89 18.86
N SER A 60 -21.45 -3.15 17.76
CA SER A 60 -22.11 -1.84 17.69
C SER A 60 -23.02 -1.59 16.49
N TYR A 61 -22.93 -2.33 15.38
CA TYR A 61 -23.59 -1.92 14.13
C TYR A 61 -24.43 -3.03 13.49
N CYS A 62 -23.81 -4.01 12.83
CA CYS A 62 -24.52 -5.04 12.06
C CYS A 62 -24.61 -6.37 12.82
N LYS A 63 -25.31 -6.41 13.97
CA LYS A 63 -25.43 -7.61 14.81
C LYS A 63 -26.02 -8.83 14.09
N ASN A 64 -26.84 -8.61 13.05
CA ASN A 64 -27.51 -9.67 12.29
C ASN A 64 -26.81 -9.97 10.94
N GLY A 65 -25.52 -9.69 10.85
CA GLY A 65 -24.71 -9.97 9.67
C GLY A 65 -24.51 -8.76 8.75
N SER A 66 -23.38 -8.81 8.05
CA SER A 66 -22.92 -7.78 7.13
C SER A 66 -22.10 -8.38 6.00
N SER A 67 -22.13 -7.75 4.84
CA SER A 67 -21.12 -7.95 3.79
C SER A 67 -20.11 -6.80 3.81
N ALA A 68 -18.85 -7.08 3.52
CA ALA A 68 -17.80 -6.07 3.50
C ALA A 68 -16.90 -6.23 2.26
N LYS A 69 -16.50 -5.10 1.68
CA LYS A 69 -15.57 -5.02 0.55
C LYS A 69 -14.46 -4.03 0.90
N ILE A 70 -13.20 -4.42 0.67
CA ILE A 70 -12.07 -3.49 0.79
C ILE A 70 -12.15 -2.50 -0.37
N LEU A 71 -12.16 -1.21 -0.04
CA LEU A 71 -12.10 -0.12 -1.00
C LEU A 71 -10.65 0.28 -1.28
N LYS A 72 -9.84 0.36 -0.22
CA LYS A 72 -8.46 0.83 -0.29
C LYS A 72 -7.63 0.27 0.85
N LYS A 73 -6.34 0.07 0.58
CA LYS A 73 -5.29 -0.10 1.60
C LYS A 73 -4.44 1.17 1.59
N GLU A 74 -4.32 1.82 2.73
CA GLU A 74 -3.47 3.00 2.92
C GLU A 74 -2.00 2.56 3.06
N LYS A 75 -1.07 3.51 2.84
CA LYS A 75 0.37 3.23 2.92
C LYS A 75 0.84 2.81 4.32
N ASN A 76 0.11 3.23 5.36
CA ASN A 76 0.37 2.87 6.75
C ASN A 76 -0.19 1.49 7.15
N GLY A 77 -0.79 0.75 6.21
CA GLY A 77 -1.39 -0.57 6.47
C GLY A 77 -2.88 -0.52 6.80
N ASP A 78 -3.48 0.67 6.98
CA ASP A 78 -4.90 0.78 7.28
C ASP A 78 -5.76 0.26 6.11
N LEU A 79 -6.83 -0.47 6.44
CA LEU A 79 -7.77 -1.03 5.49
C LEU A 79 -9.12 -0.33 5.58
N ILE A 80 -9.55 0.25 4.47
CA ILE A 80 -10.84 0.92 4.35
C ILE A 80 -11.84 -0.06 3.76
N TYR A 81 -12.90 -0.34 4.51
CA TYR A 81 -13.99 -1.23 4.13
C TYR A 81 -15.26 -0.44 3.83
N SER A 82 -15.96 -0.84 2.77
CA SER A 82 -17.38 -0.57 2.59
C SER A 82 -18.16 -1.75 3.16
N VAL A 83 -19.02 -1.49 4.13
CA VAL A 83 -19.82 -2.49 4.83
C VAL A 83 -21.30 -2.25 4.59
N ASN A 84 -22.04 -3.30 4.26
CA ASN A 84 -23.49 -3.25 4.14
C ASN A 84 -24.12 -4.16 5.21
N CYS A 85 -24.92 -3.59 6.11
CA CYS A 85 -25.71 -4.36 7.06
C CYS A 85 -26.87 -5.07 6.35
N VAL A 86 -27.10 -6.34 6.67
CA VAL A 86 -28.16 -7.15 6.01
C VAL A 86 -29.57 -6.66 6.38
N ARG A 87 -29.83 -6.37 7.67
CA ARG A 87 -31.21 -6.18 8.16
C ARG A 87 -31.80 -4.78 7.89
N ASN A 88 -30.96 -3.78 7.67
CA ASN A 88 -31.38 -2.37 7.50
C ASN A 88 -30.85 -1.73 6.21
N SER A 89 -30.14 -2.50 5.36
CA SER A 89 -29.43 -1.99 4.17
C SER A 89 -28.51 -0.79 4.43
N GLN A 90 -28.11 -0.59 5.70
CA GLN A 90 -27.25 0.52 6.09
C GLN A 90 -25.86 0.29 5.52
N LYS A 91 -25.35 1.31 4.82
CA LYS A 91 -23.98 1.33 4.31
C LYS A 91 -23.09 2.12 5.25
N LEU A 92 -21.91 1.59 5.54
CA LEU A 92 -20.93 2.17 6.43
C LEU A 92 -19.56 2.13 5.76
N ILE A 93 -18.76 3.16 6.00
CA ILE A 93 -17.34 3.13 5.71
C ILE A 93 -16.61 2.97 7.03
N VAL A 94 -15.73 1.98 7.09
CA VAL A 94 -14.99 1.63 8.30
C VAL A 94 -13.52 1.53 7.94
N THR A 95 -12.68 2.27 8.66
CA THR A 95 -11.23 2.12 8.58
C THR A 95 -10.78 1.20 9.71
N CYS A 96 -9.99 0.18 9.40
CA CYS A 96 -9.46 -0.76 10.37
C CYS A 96 -7.94 -0.86 10.28
N ASN A 97 -7.31 -1.02 11.42
CA ASN A 97 -5.89 -1.32 11.57
C ASN A 97 -5.68 -2.36 12.68
N GLU A 98 -4.43 -2.60 13.06
CA GLU A 98 -4.07 -3.55 14.12
C GLU A 98 -4.73 -3.24 15.48
N ASN A 99 -5.00 -1.97 15.78
CA ASN A 99 -5.56 -1.50 17.05
C ASN A 99 -7.09 -1.53 17.09
N GLY A 100 -7.75 -1.79 15.96
CA GLY A 100 -9.20 -1.86 15.87
C GLY A 100 -9.76 -1.09 14.68
N CYS A 101 -11.04 -0.77 14.75
CA CYS A 101 -11.77 -0.11 13.67
C CYS A 101 -12.50 1.14 14.13
N LEU A 102 -12.64 2.08 13.21
CA LEU A 102 -13.38 3.33 13.39
C LEU A 102 -14.34 3.51 12.22
N LYS A 103 -15.57 3.93 12.54
CA LYS A 103 -16.55 4.34 11.53
C LYS A 103 -16.22 5.75 11.08
N ASN A 104 -16.14 5.96 9.77
CA ASN A 104 -16.04 7.27 9.15
C ASN A 104 -17.42 7.90 8.93
#